data_AF-A0A8S3UAQ6-F1
#
_entry.id   AF-A0A8S3UAQ6-F1
#
_cell.length_a   1.000
_cell.length_b   1.000
_cell.length_c   1.000
_cell.angle_alpha   90.00
_cell.angle_beta   90.00
_cell.angle_gamma   90.00
#
_symmetry.space_group_name_H-M   'P 1'
#
loop_
_entity.id
_entity.type
_entity.pdbx_description
1 polymer ?
#
loop_
_entity_poly.entity_id
_entity_poly.type
_entity_poly.pdbx_seq_one_letter_code
_entity_poly.pdbx_strand_id
1 'polypeptide(L)'
;MAHPCGNCSKNCTRMCVFCEKCETWFHQKCQKLTKDQFRILSQTKSCDFICTQCCHTKDHKFDYDLSISRLEAYASKKGPYLTQKVIPTIRDYVYNARKTESRIPLQWKNNNCESINHILKLNQDWKPEKLPELINKIHKEIKLQESLVNGALYGHGDFELSSSNGLIISWIRSIGNEVATLARIRLPLSRIFDKSGILASSNFSHNRIGNRDIQGDVTRLLPILQRILIFTNIWLPVSKHMTSSPPAKKACIEMKIGTHNGSFHCDEVLACFLLKQLPTYKDAEIIRTRDQKVLDTCDIVVDVGGIFDPSKNRYDHHQKTFTETMKSLLPTKKWTTKLSSAGLVYCHFGKDIVASILDKGLTDPITETIFDKVYEHFVEEIDAIDNGVNQFDGEPRYQITTTLSNRVRNCNPNWNEENADEMVCFLKAMRVVGDEFMDRVLYYKKAWLPARQLVVDAIEKRKETDPSGEIMVLSSGGCPWRDHLFDIEQEQDITPSIKYVIYSDNNGNWRVQCVPVRIGSFENRLSLLSEWQGVRDDALSKLSGIPGCIFVHASGFIGGNKTYEGAMEMARKTMKDRDSKAS
;
A
#
# COMPACT_ATOMS: atom_id res chain seq x y z
N MET A 1 18.55 -46.25 18.83
CA MET A 1 19.84 -46.94 18.58
C MET A 1 20.89 -45.87 18.28
N ALA A 2 22.09 -46.00 18.83
CA ALA A 2 23.15 -45.03 18.58
C ALA A 2 23.96 -45.48 17.36
N HIS A 3 23.90 -44.73 16.27
CA HIS A 3 24.61 -45.06 15.02
C HIS A 3 25.99 -44.38 15.01
N PRO A 4 27.06 -45.03 14.55
CA PRO A 4 28.38 -44.40 14.48
C PRO A 4 28.39 -43.26 13.46
N CYS A 5 29.02 -42.14 13.81
CA CYS A 5 29.19 -41.00 12.92
C CYS A 5 30.14 -41.34 11.78
N GLY A 6 29.73 -41.15 10.52
CA GLY A 6 30.56 -41.44 9.34
C GLY A 6 31.80 -40.55 9.16
N ASN A 7 32.11 -39.66 10.11
CA ASN A 7 33.31 -38.82 10.08
C ASN A 7 34.24 -39.02 11.28
N CYS A 8 33.70 -39.19 12.49
CA CYS A 8 34.52 -39.35 13.71
C CYS A 8 34.35 -40.71 14.40
N SER A 9 33.51 -41.59 13.84
CA SER A 9 33.19 -42.93 14.33
C SER A 9 32.59 -43.00 15.75
N LYS A 10 32.39 -41.87 16.42
CA LYS A 10 31.68 -41.79 17.71
C LYS A 10 30.17 -41.89 17.49
N ASN A 11 29.47 -42.46 18.45
CA ASN A 11 28.03 -42.66 18.37
C ASN A 11 27.23 -41.34 18.28
N CYS A 12 26.32 -41.27 17.32
CA CYS A 12 25.34 -40.22 17.12
C CYS A 12 24.18 -40.41 18.11
N THR A 13 24.12 -39.55 19.13
CA THR A 13 23.10 -39.60 20.19
C THR A 13 22.18 -38.38 20.20
N ARG A 14 22.71 -37.19 19.91
CA ARG A 14 21.97 -35.92 19.77
C ARG A 14 22.61 -35.05 18.70
N MET A 15 21.83 -34.15 18.12
CA MET A 15 22.29 -33.20 17.09
C MET A 15 23.00 -33.89 15.91
N CYS A 16 22.32 -34.85 15.30
CA CYS A 16 22.84 -35.64 14.18
C CYS A 16 21.91 -35.55 12.98
N VAL A 17 22.49 -35.59 11.79
CA VAL A 17 21.78 -35.61 10.50
C VAL A 17 22.09 -36.92 9.79
N PHE A 18 21.11 -37.46 9.08
CA PHE A 18 21.25 -38.68 8.30
C PHE A 18 21.54 -38.32 6.84
N CYS A 19 22.66 -38.80 6.29
CA CYS A 19 22.97 -38.60 4.88
C CYS A 19 22.30 -39.69 4.06
N GLU A 20 21.39 -39.33 3.17
CA GLU A 20 20.63 -40.32 2.38
C GLU A 20 21.48 -41.00 1.30
N LYS A 21 22.53 -40.32 0.80
CA LYS A 21 23.38 -40.89 -0.27
C LYS A 21 24.26 -42.05 0.20
N CYS A 22 24.76 -41.99 1.43
CA CYS A 22 25.61 -43.04 2.02
C CYS A 22 24.96 -43.72 3.23
N GLU A 23 23.68 -43.43 3.45
CA GLU A 23 22.85 -43.98 4.51
C GLU A 23 23.52 -43.98 5.90
N THR A 24 24.26 -42.91 6.20
CA THR A 24 25.10 -42.83 7.40
C THR A 24 24.77 -41.58 8.21
N TRP A 25 24.80 -41.70 9.53
CA TRP A 25 24.60 -40.58 10.44
C TRP A 25 25.86 -39.74 10.62
N PHE A 26 25.68 -38.44 10.81
CA PHE A 26 26.77 -37.51 11.08
C PHE A 26 26.39 -36.50 12.16
N HIS A 27 27.33 -36.16 13.05
CA HIS A 27 27.12 -35.05 13.97
C HIS A 27 27.06 -33.71 13.22
N GLN A 28 26.20 -32.81 13.70
CA GLN A 28 26.10 -31.42 13.24
C GLN A 28 27.48 -30.75 13.10
N LYS A 29 28.34 -30.91 14.11
CA LYS A 29 29.70 -30.35 14.12
C LYS A 29 30.64 -31.02 13.12
N CYS A 30 30.53 -32.33 12.91
CA CYS A 30 31.38 -33.06 11.96
C CYS A 30 31.12 -32.63 10.52
N GLN A 31 29.89 -32.22 10.22
CA GLN A 31 29.49 -31.70 8.91
C GLN A 31 29.61 -30.17 8.82
N LYS A 32 30.19 -29.54 9.86
CA LYS A 32 30.37 -28.08 9.98
C LYS A 32 29.07 -27.29 9.75
N LEU A 33 27.92 -27.90 10.07
CA LEU A 33 26.62 -27.24 9.92
C LEU A 33 26.45 -26.19 11.00
N THR A 34 25.89 -25.03 10.67
CA THR A 34 25.47 -24.04 11.67
C THR A 34 24.24 -24.56 12.44
N LYS A 35 23.93 -23.92 13.58
CA LYS A 35 22.73 -24.28 14.36
C LYS A 35 21.44 -24.12 13.54
N ASP A 36 21.36 -23.08 12.72
CA ASP A 36 20.20 -22.84 11.85
C ASP A 36 20.11 -23.84 10.71
N GLN A 37 21.23 -24.17 10.05
CA GLN A 37 21.26 -25.22 9.02
C GLN A 37 20.79 -26.56 9.58
N PHE A 38 21.27 -26.92 10.78
CA PHE A 38 20.84 -28.13 11.46
C PHE A 38 19.35 -28.09 11.84
N ARG A 39 18.84 -26.96 12.35
CA ARG A 39 17.43 -26.78 12.68
C ARG A 39 16.53 -26.97 11.45
N ILE A 40 16.91 -26.41 10.31
CA ILE A 40 16.18 -26.57 9.04
C ILE A 40 16.19 -28.03 8.59
N LEU A 41 17.36 -28.67 8.55
CA LEU A 41 17.50 -30.07 8.13
C LEU A 41 16.75 -31.04 9.06
N SER A 42 16.66 -30.74 10.36
CA SER A 42 15.93 -31.58 11.33
C SER A 42 14.42 -31.35 11.36
N GLN A 43 13.95 -30.16 10.96
CA GLN A 43 12.52 -29.83 10.92
C GLN A 43 11.86 -30.14 9.56
N THR A 44 12.66 -30.17 8.49
CA THR A 44 12.16 -30.29 7.13
C THR A 44 12.23 -31.74 6.67
N LYS A 45 11.11 -32.47 6.71
CA LYS A 45 10.99 -33.85 6.18
C LYS A 45 11.19 -33.99 4.65
N SER A 46 11.47 -32.89 3.94
CA SER A 46 11.52 -32.85 2.47
C SER A 46 12.89 -32.48 1.89
N CYS A 47 13.92 -32.31 2.74
CA CYS A 47 15.26 -31.94 2.29
C CYS A 47 16.27 -32.98 2.76
N ASP A 48 16.51 -33.94 1.90
CA ASP A 48 17.45 -35.03 2.07
C ASP A 48 18.84 -34.45 2.43
N PHE A 49 19.42 -34.78 3.57
CA PHE A 49 20.77 -34.31 3.87
C PHE A 49 21.78 -35.12 3.05
N ILE A 50 22.79 -34.46 2.49
CA ILE A 50 23.95 -35.13 1.86
C ILE A 50 25.21 -34.62 2.54
N CYS A 51 26.02 -35.53 3.06
CA CYS A 51 27.24 -35.18 3.77
C CYS A 51 28.30 -34.58 2.85
N THR A 52 29.27 -33.90 3.45
CA THR A 52 30.42 -33.29 2.78
C THR A 52 31.19 -34.27 1.93
N GLN A 53 31.28 -35.54 2.34
CA GLN A 53 31.98 -36.57 1.56
C GLN A 53 31.18 -36.98 0.31
N CYS A 54 29.86 -36.93 0.39
CA CYS A 54 28.95 -37.34 -0.68
C CYS A 54 28.60 -36.21 -1.65
N CYS A 55 28.74 -34.96 -1.24
CA CYS A 55 28.49 -33.78 -2.07
C CYS A 55 29.72 -33.33 -2.88
N HIS A 56 30.83 -34.05 -2.80
CA HIS A 56 31.98 -33.85 -3.65
C HIS A 56 32.23 -35.09 -4.52
N THR A 57 32.77 -34.85 -5.71
CA THR A 57 33.28 -35.89 -6.61
C THR A 57 34.56 -36.51 -6.06
N LYS A 58 35.04 -37.59 -6.68
CA LYS A 58 36.26 -38.30 -6.25
C LYS A 58 37.52 -37.41 -6.26
N ASP A 59 37.55 -36.36 -7.07
CA ASP A 59 38.63 -35.35 -7.13
C ASP A 59 38.40 -34.15 -6.19
N HIS A 60 37.54 -34.31 -5.17
CA HIS A 60 37.21 -33.29 -4.16
C HIS A 60 36.58 -32.00 -4.70
N LYS A 61 36.05 -31.99 -5.92
CA LYS A 61 35.25 -30.87 -6.44
C LYS A 61 33.81 -31.01 -6.02
N PHE A 62 33.11 -29.90 -5.84
CA PHE A 62 31.69 -29.93 -5.48
C PHE A 62 30.88 -30.56 -6.61
N ASP A 63 30.01 -31.52 -6.26
CA ASP A 63 29.15 -32.23 -7.21
C ASP A 63 27.93 -31.35 -7.53
N TYR A 64 28.16 -30.47 -8.50
CA TYR A 64 27.14 -29.57 -8.98
C TYR A 64 25.98 -30.37 -9.59
N ASP A 65 26.23 -31.36 -10.47
CA ASP A 65 25.18 -32.08 -11.20
C ASP A 65 24.19 -32.74 -10.21
N LEU A 66 24.71 -33.33 -9.13
CA LEU A 66 23.86 -33.84 -8.05
C LEU A 66 23.04 -32.76 -7.35
N SER A 67 23.63 -31.58 -7.15
CA SER A 67 22.97 -30.46 -6.48
C SER A 67 21.82 -29.87 -7.32
N ILE A 68 22.00 -29.76 -8.64
CA ILE A 68 20.94 -29.25 -9.52
C ILE A 68 19.80 -30.27 -9.67
N SER A 69 20.11 -31.57 -9.80
CA SER A 69 19.09 -32.63 -9.84
C SER A 69 18.24 -32.67 -8.57
N ARG A 70 18.84 -32.41 -7.41
CA ARG A 70 18.09 -32.30 -6.14
C ARG A 70 17.22 -31.07 -6.08
N LEU A 71 17.73 -29.94 -6.56
CA LEU A 71 16.96 -28.71 -6.62
C LEU A 71 15.77 -28.85 -7.58
N GLU A 72 15.94 -29.57 -8.69
CA GLU A 72 14.88 -29.90 -9.64
C GLU A 72 13.86 -30.88 -9.06
N ALA A 73 14.30 -31.94 -8.39
CA ALA A 73 13.44 -32.87 -7.67
C ALA A 73 12.64 -32.16 -6.55
N TYR A 74 13.22 -31.14 -5.92
CA TYR A 74 12.53 -30.28 -4.98
C TYR A 74 11.54 -29.33 -5.68
N ALA A 75 11.99 -28.62 -6.72
CA ALA A 75 11.17 -27.64 -7.47
C ALA A 75 9.94 -28.28 -8.11
N SER A 76 10.10 -29.47 -8.70
CA SER A 76 9.01 -30.27 -9.29
C SER A 76 7.92 -30.63 -8.26
N LYS A 77 8.28 -30.77 -6.99
CA LYS A 77 7.34 -31.00 -5.88
C LYS A 77 6.70 -29.71 -5.33
N LYS A 78 7.18 -28.52 -5.73
CA LYS A 78 6.81 -27.23 -5.13
C LYS A 78 6.08 -26.27 -6.08
N GLY A 79 6.11 -26.51 -7.39
CA GLY A 79 5.22 -25.84 -8.35
C GLY A 79 5.89 -25.40 -9.66
N PRO A 80 5.09 -24.98 -10.64
CA PRO A 80 5.55 -24.67 -12.00
C PRO A 80 6.46 -23.45 -12.05
N TYR A 81 6.29 -22.45 -11.19
CA TYR A 81 7.16 -21.27 -11.16
C TYR A 81 8.64 -21.61 -10.89
N LEU A 82 8.91 -22.44 -9.87
CA LEU A 82 10.27 -22.87 -9.56
C LEU A 82 10.86 -23.68 -10.71
N THR A 83 10.07 -24.60 -11.28
CA THR A 83 10.54 -25.53 -12.31
C THR A 83 10.71 -24.87 -13.67
N GLN A 84 9.87 -23.89 -14.02
CA GLN A 84 9.83 -23.26 -15.35
C GLN A 84 10.54 -21.90 -15.44
N LYS A 85 10.76 -21.21 -14.31
CA LYS A 85 11.41 -19.89 -14.28
C LYS A 85 12.70 -19.92 -13.48
N VAL A 86 12.67 -20.42 -12.25
CA VAL A 86 13.83 -20.31 -11.33
C VAL A 86 14.93 -21.33 -11.65
N ILE A 87 14.58 -22.60 -11.88
CA ILE A 87 15.54 -23.66 -12.22
C ILE A 87 16.30 -23.33 -13.50
N PRO A 88 15.66 -22.93 -14.63
CA PRO A 88 16.40 -22.56 -15.84
C PRO A 88 17.38 -21.41 -15.60
N THR A 89 16.98 -20.36 -14.87
CA THR A 89 17.88 -19.24 -14.56
C THR A 89 19.07 -19.66 -13.70
N ILE A 90 18.87 -20.48 -12.67
CA ILE A 90 19.97 -21.00 -11.85
C ILE A 90 20.88 -21.91 -12.70
N ARG A 91 20.29 -22.73 -13.56
CA ARG A 91 21.05 -23.65 -14.41
C ARG A 91 21.93 -22.87 -15.40
N ASP A 92 21.36 -21.88 -16.07
CA ASP A 92 22.06 -21.17 -17.15
C ASP A 92 23.11 -20.20 -16.61
N TYR A 93 22.77 -19.43 -15.58
CA TYR A 93 23.60 -18.31 -15.13
C TYR A 93 24.50 -18.62 -13.92
N VAL A 94 24.24 -19.72 -13.20
CA VAL A 94 25.01 -20.06 -11.99
C VAL A 94 25.69 -21.41 -12.14
N TYR A 95 24.93 -22.42 -12.50
CA TYR A 95 25.41 -23.80 -12.59
C TYR A 95 26.38 -23.99 -13.76
N ASN A 96 25.94 -23.70 -14.99
CA ASN A 96 26.74 -23.87 -16.20
C ASN A 96 28.00 -22.99 -16.16
N ALA A 97 27.85 -21.73 -15.72
CA ALA A 97 28.96 -20.80 -15.57
C ALA A 97 30.04 -21.29 -14.58
N ARG A 98 29.64 -21.97 -13.50
CA ARG A 98 30.60 -22.50 -12.50
C ARG A 98 31.27 -23.80 -12.91
N LYS A 99 30.59 -24.62 -13.74
CA LYS A 99 31.18 -25.84 -14.29
C LYS A 99 32.37 -25.52 -15.19
N THR A 100 32.36 -24.35 -15.83
CA THR A 100 33.42 -23.89 -16.74
C THR A 100 34.42 -22.94 -16.09
N GLU A 101 34.02 -22.14 -15.09
CA GLU A 101 34.89 -21.16 -14.42
C GLU A 101 35.05 -21.41 -12.92
N SER A 102 36.17 -22.04 -12.54
CA SER A 102 36.49 -22.39 -11.15
C SER A 102 36.77 -21.19 -10.24
N ARG A 103 37.06 -20.00 -10.80
CA ARG A 103 37.28 -18.77 -10.03
C ARG A 103 36.00 -18.19 -9.46
N ILE A 104 34.83 -18.59 -9.96
CA ILE A 104 33.55 -18.17 -9.39
C ILE A 104 33.44 -18.83 -7.99
N PRO A 105 33.46 -18.05 -6.88
CA PRO A 105 33.62 -18.61 -5.53
C PRO A 105 32.42 -19.48 -5.15
N LEU A 106 32.54 -20.72 -4.67
CA LEU A 106 31.40 -21.63 -4.33
C LEU A 106 30.25 -20.97 -3.53
N GLN A 107 30.58 -19.91 -2.79
CA GLN A 107 29.65 -19.09 -2.05
C GLN A 107 28.97 -18.05 -2.95
N TRP A 108 27.65 -17.98 -2.85
CA TRP A 108 26.84 -16.97 -3.52
C TRP A 108 27.27 -15.57 -3.05
N LYS A 109 27.59 -14.65 -3.97
CA LYS A 109 27.87 -13.24 -3.66
C LYS A 109 26.66 -12.36 -3.98
N ASN A 110 26.53 -11.27 -3.23
CA ASN A 110 25.36 -10.38 -3.18
C ASN A 110 24.83 -9.95 -4.57
N ASN A 111 25.71 -9.75 -5.56
CA ASN A 111 25.31 -9.31 -6.91
C ASN A 111 24.48 -10.36 -7.67
N ASN A 112 24.70 -11.65 -7.46
CA ASN A 112 23.85 -12.70 -8.04
C ASN A 112 22.52 -12.85 -7.27
N CYS A 113 22.44 -12.29 -6.06
CA CYS A 113 21.22 -12.26 -5.24
C CYS A 113 20.34 -11.07 -5.57
N GLU A 114 20.87 -9.93 -6.05
CA GLU A 114 20.07 -8.72 -6.26
C GLU A 114 19.00 -8.87 -7.34
N SER A 115 19.33 -9.50 -8.48
CA SER A 115 18.38 -9.71 -9.59
C SER A 115 17.23 -10.64 -9.22
N ILE A 116 17.46 -11.60 -8.33
CA ILE A 116 16.44 -12.56 -7.84
C ILE A 116 15.71 -12.02 -6.60
N ASN A 117 16.39 -11.22 -5.75
CA ASN A 117 15.82 -10.60 -4.56
C ASN A 117 14.73 -9.60 -4.91
N HIS A 118 14.87 -8.82 -5.97
CA HIS A 118 13.88 -7.82 -6.34
C HIS A 118 12.51 -8.42 -6.70
N ILE A 119 12.49 -9.59 -7.35
CA ILE A 119 11.26 -10.27 -7.77
C ILE A 119 10.61 -11.04 -6.60
N LEU A 120 11.42 -11.60 -5.70
CA LEU A 120 10.94 -12.18 -4.44
C LEU A 120 10.39 -11.11 -3.48
N LYS A 121 10.89 -9.87 -3.57
CA LYS A 121 10.46 -8.71 -2.78
C LYS A 121 9.03 -8.26 -3.02
N LEU A 122 8.58 -8.35 -4.26
CA LEU A 122 7.28 -7.85 -4.68
C LEU A 122 6.13 -8.84 -4.44
N ASN A 123 6.42 -10.12 -4.21
CA ASN A 123 5.40 -11.19 -4.17
C ASN A 123 5.00 -11.66 -2.75
N GLN A 124 5.53 -11.10 -1.66
CA GLN A 124 5.30 -11.58 -0.28
C GLN A 124 4.87 -10.48 0.70
N ASP A 125 4.33 -9.38 0.20
CA ASP A 125 3.93 -8.17 0.94
C ASP A 125 4.96 -7.66 1.97
N TRP A 126 5.92 -7.04 1.33
CA TRP A 126 7.22 -6.51 1.67
C TRP A 126 7.42 -5.37 2.72
N LYS A 127 6.73 -5.19 3.86
CA LYS A 127 7.07 -4.02 4.79
C LYS A 127 8.56 -4.01 5.16
N PRO A 128 9.24 -2.84 5.16
CA PRO A 128 10.57 -2.73 5.72
C PRO A 128 10.52 -2.79 7.25
N GLU A 129 10.49 -4.01 7.78
CA GLU A 129 11.40 -4.35 8.87
C GLU A 129 12.78 -4.60 8.24
N LYS A 130 13.80 -5.13 8.95
CA LYS A 130 14.74 -5.92 8.13
C LYS A 130 13.88 -7.01 7.56
N LEU A 131 13.80 -6.88 6.26
CA LEU A 131 12.63 -7.17 5.51
C LEU A 131 12.21 -8.68 5.93
N PRO A 132 13.08 -9.72 6.09
CA PRO A 132 12.64 -11.12 6.29
C PRO A 132 11.83 -11.43 7.57
N GLU A 133 11.84 -10.54 8.57
CA GLU A 133 11.08 -10.70 9.80
C GLU A 133 9.56 -10.54 9.57
N LEU A 134 9.18 -9.69 8.62
CA LEU A 134 7.80 -9.45 8.27
C LEU A 134 7.15 -10.59 7.47
N ILE A 135 7.85 -11.12 6.46
CA ILE A 135 7.32 -12.24 5.64
C ILE A 135 7.13 -13.49 6.50
N ASN A 136 8.06 -13.77 7.40
CA ASN A 136 7.98 -14.90 8.32
C ASN A 136 6.82 -14.76 9.32
N LYS A 137 6.46 -13.54 9.75
CA LYS A 137 5.26 -13.29 10.58
C LYS A 137 3.97 -13.54 9.80
N ILE A 138 3.86 -13.04 8.57
CA ILE A 138 2.65 -13.18 7.74
C ILE A 138 2.41 -14.66 7.36
N HIS A 139 3.45 -15.42 7.00
CA HIS A 139 3.30 -16.85 6.64
C HIS A 139 2.99 -17.75 7.85
N LYS A 140 3.45 -17.40 9.05
CA LYS A 140 3.11 -18.14 10.28
C LYS A 140 1.64 -17.98 10.65
N GLU A 141 1.10 -16.78 10.47
CA GLU A 141 -0.28 -16.42 10.81
C GLU A 141 -1.29 -17.08 9.84
N ILE A 142 -0.98 -17.06 8.54
CA ILE A 142 -1.80 -17.72 7.51
C ILE A 142 -1.82 -19.25 7.70
N LYS A 143 -0.67 -19.89 7.99
CA LYS A 143 -0.63 -21.35 8.25
C LYS A 143 -1.32 -21.78 9.55
N LEU A 144 -1.29 -20.94 10.59
CA LEU A 144 -2.03 -21.20 11.82
C LEU A 144 -3.54 -21.13 11.56
N GLN A 145 -3.99 -20.13 10.79
CA GLN A 145 -5.40 -19.99 10.39
C GLN A 145 -5.88 -21.15 9.50
N GLU A 146 -5.11 -21.58 8.49
CA GLU A 146 -5.46 -22.75 7.65
C GLU A 146 -5.52 -24.06 8.44
N SER A 147 -4.64 -24.24 9.43
CA SER A 147 -4.65 -25.44 10.28
C SER A 147 -5.85 -25.47 11.23
N LEU A 148 -6.28 -24.32 11.75
CA LEU A 148 -7.48 -24.20 12.59
C LEU A 148 -8.77 -24.39 11.79
N VAL A 149 -8.81 -23.91 10.54
CA VAL A 149 -9.93 -24.13 9.60
C VAL A 149 -10.03 -25.59 9.14
N ASN A 150 -8.91 -26.25 8.82
CA ASN A 150 -8.91 -27.68 8.46
C ASN A 150 -9.31 -28.55 9.65
N GLY A 151 -8.83 -28.25 10.87
CA GLY A 151 -9.30 -28.92 12.07
C GLY A 151 -10.82 -28.85 12.22
N ALA A 152 -11.39 -27.64 12.10
CA ALA A 152 -12.83 -27.43 12.17
C ALA A 152 -13.63 -28.17 11.08
N LEU A 153 -13.12 -28.25 9.84
CA LEU A 153 -13.73 -28.97 8.72
C LEU A 153 -13.80 -30.48 8.92
N TYR A 154 -12.77 -31.08 9.52
CA TYR A 154 -12.70 -32.53 9.78
C TYR A 154 -13.17 -32.93 11.20
N GLY A 155 -13.58 -31.97 12.04
CA GLY A 155 -14.11 -32.22 13.38
C GLY A 155 -13.04 -32.49 14.45
N HIS A 156 -11.87 -31.87 14.32
CA HIS A 156 -10.73 -32.02 15.24
C HIS A 156 -10.14 -30.65 15.65
N GLY A 157 -9.60 -30.52 16.86
CA GLY A 157 -9.02 -29.25 17.38
C GLY A 157 -10.00 -28.39 18.19
N ASP A 158 -9.59 -27.17 18.57
CA ASP A 158 -10.31 -26.30 19.53
C ASP A 158 -11.46 -25.46 18.93
N PHE A 159 -11.73 -25.61 17.63
CA PHE A 159 -12.73 -24.84 16.88
C PHE A 159 -13.61 -25.78 16.03
N GLU A 160 -14.91 -25.51 15.94
CA GLU A 160 -15.86 -26.28 15.14
C GLU A 160 -16.60 -25.39 14.11
N LEU A 161 -17.01 -25.98 12.98
CA LEU A 161 -17.80 -25.26 11.99
C LEU A 161 -19.22 -25.00 12.48
N SER A 162 -19.65 -23.74 12.37
CA SER A 162 -20.99 -23.33 12.74
C SER A 162 -22.07 -24.10 11.98
N SER A 163 -23.12 -24.51 12.70
CA SER A 163 -24.30 -25.22 12.17
C SER A 163 -25.06 -24.47 11.08
N SER A 164 -24.72 -23.19 10.78
CA SER A 164 -25.34 -22.42 9.68
C SER A 164 -25.04 -23.03 8.33
N ASN A 165 -23.98 -23.84 8.27
CA ASN A 165 -23.47 -24.38 7.03
C ASN A 165 -23.79 -25.87 6.89
N GLY A 166 -24.86 -26.37 7.54
CA GLY A 166 -25.18 -27.80 7.66
C GLY A 166 -25.27 -28.57 6.35
N LEU A 167 -25.78 -27.96 5.27
CA LEU A 167 -25.82 -28.56 3.93
C LEU A 167 -24.44 -28.68 3.28
N ILE A 168 -23.56 -27.70 3.53
CA ILE A 168 -22.18 -27.65 3.03
C ILE A 168 -21.29 -28.62 3.83
N ILE A 169 -21.52 -28.76 5.14
CA ILE A 169 -20.79 -29.68 6.02
C ILE A 169 -21.13 -31.15 5.71
N SER A 170 -22.42 -31.44 5.42
CA SER A 170 -22.87 -32.76 4.96
C SER A 170 -22.27 -33.13 3.60
N TRP A 171 -22.22 -32.16 2.68
CA TRP A 171 -21.66 -32.32 1.33
C TRP A 171 -20.13 -32.50 1.31
N ILE A 172 -19.39 -31.76 2.14
CA ILE A 172 -17.93 -31.90 2.27
C ILE A 172 -17.55 -33.27 2.89
N ARG A 173 -18.32 -33.76 3.88
CA ARG A 173 -18.11 -35.10 4.47
C ARG A 173 -18.49 -36.23 3.52
N SER A 174 -19.42 -36.01 2.58
CA SER A 174 -19.78 -36.99 1.54
C SER A 174 -18.70 -37.10 0.45
N ILE A 175 -18.07 -35.98 0.06
CA ILE A 175 -17.00 -35.96 -0.96
C ILE A 175 -15.68 -36.56 -0.43
N GLY A 176 -15.36 -36.36 0.85
CA GLY A 176 -14.16 -36.94 1.47
C GLY A 176 -14.13 -38.48 1.44
N ASN A 177 -15.30 -39.12 1.49
CA ASN A 177 -15.43 -40.57 1.39
C ASN A 177 -15.34 -41.10 -0.06
N GLU A 178 -15.71 -40.30 -1.06
CA GLU A 178 -15.68 -40.71 -2.48
C GLU A 178 -14.29 -40.50 -3.14
N VAL A 179 -13.55 -39.46 -2.75
CA VAL A 179 -12.18 -39.20 -3.25
C VAL A 179 -11.19 -40.29 -2.80
N ALA A 180 -11.42 -40.91 -1.65
CA ALA A 180 -10.66 -42.08 -1.18
C ALA A 180 -10.79 -43.31 -2.10
N THR A 181 -11.85 -43.37 -2.92
CA THR A 181 -12.13 -44.49 -3.84
C THR A 181 -11.51 -44.27 -5.24
N LEU A 182 -11.35 -43.02 -5.70
CA LEU A 182 -10.78 -42.68 -7.02
C LEU A 182 -9.24 -42.66 -7.07
N ALA A 183 -8.56 -42.58 -5.93
CA ALA A 183 -7.09 -42.62 -5.83
C ALA A 183 -6.44 -43.97 -6.29
N ARG A 184 -7.25 -44.97 -6.70
CA ARG A 184 -6.78 -46.30 -7.16
C ARG A 184 -6.66 -46.48 -8.68
N ILE A 185 -6.99 -45.49 -9.53
CA ILE A 185 -6.89 -45.63 -10.99
C ILE A 185 -5.93 -44.57 -11.57
N ARG A 186 -4.78 -45.01 -12.09
CA ARG A 186 -3.75 -44.15 -12.70
C ARG A 186 -3.95 -44.02 -14.21
N LEU A 187 -4.33 -42.83 -14.71
CA LEU A 187 -4.04 -42.41 -16.09
C LEU A 187 -3.61 -40.92 -16.15
N PRO A 188 -2.61 -40.53 -16.98
CA PRO A 188 -2.02 -39.19 -16.98
C PRO A 188 -2.78 -38.18 -17.86
N LEU A 189 -2.94 -36.96 -17.34
CA LEU A 189 -3.60 -35.79 -17.95
C LEU A 189 -2.96 -35.28 -19.26
N SER A 190 -1.82 -35.83 -19.70
CA SER A 190 -1.06 -35.36 -20.86
C SER A 190 -1.64 -35.76 -22.23
N ARG A 191 -2.76 -36.50 -22.29
CA ARG A 191 -3.44 -36.87 -23.54
C ARG A 191 -4.68 -36.02 -23.86
N ILE A 192 -5.04 -35.02 -23.05
CA ILE A 192 -6.32 -34.29 -23.21
C ILE A 192 -6.14 -32.85 -23.73
N PHE A 193 -4.97 -32.20 -23.62
CA PHE A 193 -4.80 -30.80 -24.04
C PHE A 193 -3.44 -30.56 -24.70
N ASP A 194 -3.38 -29.72 -25.75
CA ASP A 194 -2.09 -29.21 -26.26
C ASP A 194 -1.69 -27.90 -25.56
N LYS A 195 -0.55 -27.35 -26.00
CA LYS A 195 0.15 -26.21 -25.40
C LYS A 195 -0.61 -24.88 -25.43
N SER A 196 -1.77 -24.80 -26.10
CA SER A 196 -2.64 -23.61 -26.07
C SER A 196 -3.72 -23.66 -24.98
N GLY A 197 -3.91 -24.80 -24.29
CA GLY A 197 -4.94 -24.95 -23.26
C GLY A 197 -6.36 -25.18 -23.81
N ILE A 198 -6.53 -25.34 -25.12
CA ILE A 198 -7.72 -25.94 -25.75
C ILE A 198 -7.42 -27.41 -26.07
N LEU A 199 -8.44 -28.28 -26.03
CA LEU A 199 -8.35 -29.70 -26.40
C LEU A 199 -7.67 -29.84 -27.78
N ALA A 200 -6.55 -30.56 -27.83
CA ALA A 200 -5.87 -30.88 -29.08
C ALA A 200 -6.74 -31.90 -29.84
N SER A 201 -7.57 -31.43 -30.76
CA SER A 201 -8.49 -32.28 -31.52
C SER A 201 -7.80 -33.12 -32.61
N SER A 202 -6.47 -33.06 -32.77
CA SER A 202 -5.83 -33.55 -34.00
C SER A 202 -4.75 -34.62 -33.88
N ASN A 203 -4.47 -35.23 -32.72
CA ASN A 203 -3.50 -36.34 -32.65
C ASN A 203 -3.95 -37.60 -31.89
N PHE A 204 -5.23 -37.96 -31.98
CA PHE A 204 -5.67 -39.34 -31.81
C PHE A 204 -6.60 -39.76 -32.95
N SER A 205 -6.01 -40.14 -34.09
CA SER A 205 -6.62 -41.16 -34.93
C SER A 205 -6.48 -42.51 -34.20
N HIS A 206 -7.62 -43.18 -34.03
CA HIS A 206 -7.83 -44.46 -33.33
C HIS A 206 -8.11 -44.38 -31.82
N ASN A 207 -9.40 -44.15 -31.57
CA ASN A 207 -10.14 -44.37 -30.34
C ASN A 207 -10.20 -45.85 -29.96
N ARG A 208 -9.63 -46.21 -28.79
CA ARG A 208 -10.10 -47.17 -27.77
C ARG A 208 -8.92 -47.80 -27.01
N ILE A 209 -8.98 -47.75 -25.68
CA ILE A 209 -8.39 -48.78 -24.82
C ILE A 209 -9.55 -49.30 -23.95
N GLY A 210 -10.15 -50.43 -24.36
CA GLY A 210 -11.27 -51.06 -23.65
C GLY A 210 -12.62 -50.32 -23.73
N ASN A 211 -13.52 -50.67 -22.80
CA ASN A 211 -14.96 -50.32 -22.77
C ASN A 211 -15.30 -48.96 -22.13
N ARG A 212 -14.36 -48.01 -22.04
CA ARG A 212 -14.63 -46.68 -21.47
C ARG A 212 -14.53 -45.59 -22.53
N ASP A 213 -15.60 -44.81 -22.62
CA ASP A 213 -15.68 -43.62 -23.45
C ASP A 213 -15.07 -42.41 -22.71
N ILE A 214 -13.84 -42.08 -23.09
CA ILE A 214 -13.06 -41.00 -22.48
C ILE A 214 -13.68 -39.62 -22.78
N GLN A 215 -14.47 -39.50 -23.86
CA GLN A 215 -15.08 -38.22 -24.24
C GLN A 215 -16.32 -37.90 -23.40
N GLY A 216 -17.07 -38.93 -22.98
CA GLY A 216 -18.18 -38.79 -22.03
C GLY A 216 -17.73 -38.37 -20.61
N ASP A 217 -16.60 -38.90 -20.14
CA ASP A 217 -16.06 -38.61 -18.80
C ASP A 217 -15.50 -37.18 -18.69
N VAL A 218 -14.85 -36.66 -19.75
CA VAL A 218 -14.34 -35.28 -19.79
C VAL A 218 -15.49 -34.26 -19.83
N THR A 219 -16.59 -34.57 -20.51
CA THR A 219 -17.76 -33.68 -20.62
C THR A 219 -18.53 -33.56 -19.29
N ARG A 220 -18.52 -34.61 -18.46
CA ARG A 220 -19.13 -34.60 -17.12
C ARG A 220 -18.31 -33.86 -16.05
N LEU A 221 -16.99 -33.80 -16.20
CA LEU A 221 -16.07 -33.26 -15.19
C LEU A 221 -15.69 -31.78 -15.42
N LEU A 222 -15.95 -31.25 -16.62
CA LEU A 222 -15.64 -29.87 -17.01
C LEU A 222 -16.31 -28.80 -16.12
N PRO A 223 -17.60 -28.92 -15.72
CA PRO A 223 -18.27 -27.91 -14.88
C PRO A 223 -17.78 -27.93 -13.43
N ILE A 224 -17.32 -29.09 -12.94
CA ILE A 224 -16.79 -29.27 -11.58
C ILE A 224 -15.40 -28.62 -11.49
N LEU A 225 -14.57 -28.81 -12.51
CA LEU A 225 -13.23 -28.22 -12.59
C LEU A 225 -13.29 -26.69 -12.80
N GLN A 226 -14.25 -26.17 -13.56
CA GLN A 226 -14.47 -24.72 -13.72
C GLN A 226 -14.94 -24.03 -12.43
N ARG A 227 -15.67 -24.73 -11.55
CA ARG A 227 -16.14 -24.16 -10.27
C ARG A 227 -15.09 -24.18 -9.15
N ILE A 228 -14.14 -25.11 -9.21
CA ILE A 228 -13.00 -25.17 -8.26
C ILE A 228 -12.05 -23.97 -8.45
N LEU A 229 -11.88 -23.48 -9.68
CA LEU A 229 -11.04 -22.33 -10.02
C LEU A 229 -11.58 -20.98 -9.51
N ILE A 230 -12.89 -20.88 -9.23
CA ILE A 230 -13.54 -19.64 -8.77
C ILE A 230 -13.34 -19.42 -7.25
N PHE A 231 -13.09 -20.48 -6.48
CA PHE A 231 -13.12 -20.42 -5.01
C PHE A 231 -11.77 -20.19 -4.32
N THR A 232 -10.65 -20.16 -5.04
CA THR A 232 -9.33 -19.92 -4.43
C THR A 232 -9.03 -18.45 -4.08
N ASN A 233 -10.00 -17.54 -4.24
CA ASN A 233 -9.81 -16.09 -4.02
C ASN A 233 -10.66 -15.47 -2.88
N ILE A 234 -11.18 -16.25 -1.92
CA ILE A 234 -11.97 -15.69 -0.80
C ILE A 234 -11.34 -16.06 0.55
N TRP A 235 -10.97 -15.02 1.31
CA TRP A 235 -10.48 -15.07 2.69
C TRP A 235 -11.64 -15.33 3.66
N LEU A 236 -11.51 -16.30 4.58
CA LEU A 236 -12.51 -16.61 5.61
C LEU A 236 -12.01 -16.18 7.01
N PRO A 237 -12.82 -15.48 7.84
CA PRO A 237 -12.45 -15.10 9.20
C PRO A 237 -12.77 -16.21 10.22
N VAL A 238 -11.81 -16.54 11.08
CA VAL A 238 -11.94 -17.48 12.22
C VAL A 238 -12.20 -16.68 13.50
N SER A 239 -13.30 -16.96 14.20
CA SER A 239 -13.64 -16.35 15.50
C SER A 239 -13.46 -17.36 16.64
N LYS A 240 -12.99 -16.87 17.79
CA LYS A 240 -12.77 -17.62 19.02
C LYS A 240 -13.90 -17.29 19.98
N HIS A 241 -14.65 -18.29 20.49
CA HIS A 241 -15.59 -18.01 21.58
C HIS A 241 -15.63 -19.05 22.69
N MET A 242 -15.59 -18.50 23.90
CA MET A 242 -15.98 -19.14 25.15
C MET A 242 -17.45 -19.58 25.09
N THR A 243 -17.71 -20.65 25.81
CA THR A 243 -18.93 -21.44 25.92
C THR A 243 -20.15 -20.67 26.44
N SER A 244 -21.23 -20.61 25.65
CA SER A 244 -22.62 -20.81 26.10
C SER A 244 -23.60 -20.71 24.90
N SER A 245 -24.66 -21.52 24.95
CA SER A 245 -25.64 -21.87 23.90
C SER A 245 -26.25 -20.72 23.07
N PRO A 246 -26.66 -20.95 21.80
CA PRO A 246 -26.99 -19.87 20.86
C PRO A 246 -28.47 -19.44 20.88
N PRO A 247 -28.76 -18.13 20.75
CA PRO A 247 -30.02 -17.65 20.20
C PRO A 247 -29.92 -17.55 18.66
N ALA A 248 -31.08 -17.57 17.99
CA ALA A 248 -31.24 -17.76 16.54
C ALA A 248 -30.48 -16.76 15.63
N LYS A 249 -30.05 -17.24 14.45
CA LYS A 249 -29.26 -16.52 13.43
C LYS A 249 -30.05 -15.40 12.74
N LYS A 250 -29.49 -14.18 12.71
CA LYS A 250 -29.84 -13.12 11.74
C LYS A 250 -28.96 -13.26 10.49
N ALA A 251 -29.54 -13.03 9.31
CA ALA A 251 -28.86 -13.04 8.02
C ALA A 251 -27.79 -11.93 7.93
N CYS A 252 -26.64 -12.21 7.31
CA CYS A 252 -25.63 -11.20 6.98
C CYS A 252 -26.04 -10.57 5.64
N ILE A 253 -26.42 -9.29 5.67
CA ILE A 253 -26.83 -8.53 4.47
C ILE A 253 -25.55 -7.95 3.85
N GLU A 254 -25.25 -8.32 2.60
CA GLU A 254 -24.15 -7.72 1.83
C GLU A 254 -24.61 -6.38 1.27
N MET A 255 -24.02 -5.29 1.74
CA MET A 255 -24.39 -3.92 1.35
C MET A 255 -23.98 -3.62 -0.09
N LYS A 256 -24.71 -2.73 -0.77
CA LYS A 256 -24.48 -2.34 -2.17
C LYS A 256 -24.37 -0.83 -2.34
N ILE A 257 -23.33 -0.40 -3.05
CA ILE A 257 -23.08 0.99 -3.46
C ILE A 257 -23.37 1.10 -4.97
N GLY A 258 -24.41 1.83 -5.34
CA GLY A 258 -24.74 2.11 -6.74
C GLY A 258 -24.04 3.36 -7.27
N THR A 259 -23.47 3.31 -8.48
CA THR A 259 -22.94 4.47 -9.21
C THR A 259 -23.08 4.27 -10.71
N HIS A 260 -22.79 5.27 -11.55
CA HIS A 260 -23.00 5.16 -12.99
C HIS A 260 -21.95 4.27 -13.70
N ASN A 261 -22.31 3.77 -14.89
CA ASN A 261 -21.49 2.88 -15.73
C ASN A 261 -20.96 3.60 -16.99
N GLY A 262 -20.46 4.82 -16.82
CA GLY A 262 -19.83 5.60 -17.90
C GLY A 262 -18.38 5.87 -17.57
N SER A 263 -17.68 6.65 -18.40
CA SER A 263 -16.36 7.19 -18.05
C SER A 263 -16.44 7.80 -16.66
N PHE A 264 -15.64 7.27 -15.74
CA PHE A 264 -15.72 7.65 -14.34
C PHE A 264 -14.90 8.90 -14.04
N HIS A 265 -15.40 9.70 -13.11
CA HIS A 265 -14.81 10.92 -12.63
C HIS A 265 -14.17 10.70 -11.26
N CYS A 266 -13.66 11.77 -10.66
CA CYS A 266 -12.96 11.67 -9.39
C CYS A 266 -13.91 11.59 -8.20
N ASP A 267 -15.09 12.19 -8.33
CA ASP A 267 -16.01 12.38 -7.23
C ASP A 267 -16.73 11.08 -6.86
N GLU A 268 -17.23 10.31 -7.82
CA GLU A 268 -17.90 9.04 -7.54
C GLU A 268 -16.91 7.93 -7.15
N VAL A 269 -15.70 7.97 -7.71
CA VAL A 269 -14.58 7.11 -7.29
C VAL A 269 -14.19 7.39 -5.84
N LEU A 270 -14.06 8.67 -5.46
CA LEU A 270 -13.76 9.06 -4.08
C LEU A 270 -14.93 8.75 -3.14
N ALA A 271 -16.17 9.03 -3.54
CA ALA A 271 -17.37 8.71 -2.78
C ALA A 271 -17.43 7.21 -2.43
N CYS A 272 -17.20 6.33 -3.40
CA CYS A 272 -17.12 4.89 -3.19
C CYS A 272 -15.99 4.52 -2.21
N PHE A 273 -14.80 5.13 -2.35
CA PHE A 273 -13.68 4.86 -1.43
C PHE A 273 -14.01 5.29 0.01
N LEU A 274 -14.57 6.49 0.18
CA LEU A 274 -14.96 7.06 1.48
C LEU A 274 -15.97 6.17 2.20
N LEU A 275 -17.03 5.74 1.50
CA LEU A 275 -18.05 4.87 2.08
C LEU A 275 -17.45 3.56 2.59
N LYS A 276 -16.52 2.95 1.84
CA LYS A 276 -15.85 1.70 2.25
C LYS A 276 -14.90 1.86 3.44
N GLN A 277 -14.67 3.07 3.95
CA GLN A 277 -13.98 3.27 5.23
C GLN A 277 -14.92 3.09 6.44
N LEU A 278 -16.24 3.08 6.23
CA LEU A 278 -17.22 2.85 7.28
C LEU A 278 -17.45 1.34 7.50
N PRO A 279 -17.63 0.89 8.74
CA PRO A 279 -17.93 -0.52 9.04
C PRO A 279 -19.12 -1.08 8.26
N THR A 280 -20.17 -0.26 8.07
CA THR A 280 -21.38 -0.63 7.33
C THR A 280 -21.09 -1.02 5.88
N TYR A 281 -20.23 -0.26 5.19
CA TYR A 281 -19.99 -0.44 3.74
C TYR A 281 -18.60 -1.02 3.42
N LYS A 282 -17.83 -1.42 4.43
CA LYS A 282 -16.44 -1.90 4.28
C LYS A 282 -16.29 -2.96 3.18
N ASP A 283 -17.19 -3.94 3.21
CA ASP A 283 -17.21 -5.06 2.27
C ASP A 283 -18.31 -4.91 1.22
N ALA A 284 -18.88 -3.70 1.04
CA ALA A 284 -19.99 -3.48 0.12
C ALA A 284 -19.62 -3.74 -1.35
N GLU A 285 -20.52 -4.35 -2.08
CA GLU A 285 -20.42 -4.54 -3.53
C GLU A 285 -20.64 -3.19 -4.24
N ILE A 286 -19.82 -2.88 -5.24
CA ILE A 286 -19.98 -1.68 -6.08
C ILE A 286 -20.72 -2.08 -7.35
N ILE A 287 -21.90 -1.50 -7.56
CA ILE A 287 -22.76 -1.73 -8.71
C ILE A 287 -22.68 -0.52 -9.63
N ARG A 288 -22.02 -0.67 -10.78
CA ARG A 288 -21.99 0.37 -11.83
C ARG A 288 -23.15 0.17 -12.81
N THR A 289 -24.15 1.05 -12.77
CA THR A 289 -25.34 1.00 -13.63
C THR A 289 -26.08 2.35 -13.69
N ARG A 290 -26.89 2.55 -14.72
CA ARG A 290 -27.89 3.62 -14.80
C ARG A 290 -29.33 3.10 -14.78
N ASP A 291 -29.51 1.78 -14.66
CA ASP A 291 -30.85 1.19 -14.54
C ASP A 291 -31.43 1.50 -13.16
N GLN A 292 -32.47 2.34 -13.13
CA GLN A 292 -33.14 2.75 -11.91
C GLN A 292 -33.63 1.55 -11.09
N LYS A 293 -34.09 0.47 -11.73
CA LYS A 293 -34.56 -0.72 -11.01
C LYS A 293 -33.45 -1.41 -10.24
N VAL A 294 -32.21 -1.35 -10.75
CA VAL A 294 -31.03 -1.89 -10.06
C VAL A 294 -30.58 -0.93 -8.97
N LEU A 295 -30.57 0.38 -9.25
CA LEU A 295 -30.23 1.41 -8.26
C LEU A 295 -31.19 1.40 -7.06
N ASP A 296 -32.47 1.11 -7.28
CA ASP A 296 -33.47 0.97 -6.22
C ASP A 296 -33.18 -0.20 -5.28
N THR A 297 -32.38 -1.19 -5.71
CA THR A 297 -31.91 -2.31 -4.86
C THR A 297 -30.62 -2.01 -4.11
N CYS A 298 -29.96 -0.87 -4.38
CA CYS A 298 -28.73 -0.48 -3.71
C CYS A 298 -29.05 0.26 -2.40
N ASP A 299 -28.27 -0.05 -1.36
CA ASP A 299 -28.42 0.54 -0.03
C ASP A 299 -28.01 2.02 0.03
N ILE A 300 -27.07 2.39 -0.84
CA ILE A 300 -26.60 3.76 -1.05
C ILE A 300 -26.29 3.97 -2.53
N VAL A 301 -26.62 5.15 -3.06
CA VAL A 301 -26.37 5.50 -4.46
C VAL A 301 -25.66 6.85 -4.53
N VAL A 302 -24.60 6.92 -5.32
CA VAL A 302 -23.76 8.11 -5.52
C VAL A 302 -23.64 8.42 -7.01
N ASP A 303 -23.68 9.70 -7.35
CA ASP A 303 -23.43 10.20 -8.71
C ASP A 303 -24.36 9.71 -9.82
N VAL A 304 -25.52 9.17 -9.43
CA VAL A 304 -26.52 8.66 -10.36
C VAL A 304 -27.90 8.59 -9.70
N GLY A 305 -28.94 8.59 -10.53
CA GLY A 305 -30.33 8.43 -10.10
C GLY A 305 -31.12 9.74 -9.99
N GLY A 306 -30.47 10.88 -10.18
CA GLY A 306 -31.09 12.20 -10.23
C GLY A 306 -31.67 12.67 -8.89
N ILE A 307 -31.22 12.11 -7.76
CA ILE A 307 -31.80 12.40 -6.43
C ILE A 307 -30.71 12.68 -5.39
N PHE A 308 -30.84 13.82 -4.70
CA PHE A 308 -30.20 14.06 -3.42
C PHE A 308 -31.25 13.93 -2.32
N ASP A 309 -31.12 12.88 -1.51
CA ASP A 309 -31.98 12.60 -0.36
C ASP A 309 -31.17 11.80 0.67
N PRO A 310 -30.54 12.47 1.66
CA PRO A 310 -29.76 11.81 2.70
C PRO A 310 -30.55 10.80 3.51
N SER A 311 -31.88 10.98 3.65
CA SER A 311 -32.74 10.05 4.39
C SER A 311 -32.90 8.70 3.68
N LYS A 312 -32.62 8.66 2.38
CA LYS A 312 -32.65 7.47 1.52
C LYS A 312 -31.27 7.06 1.01
N ASN A 313 -30.20 7.65 1.56
CA ASN A 313 -28.82 7.45 1.09
C ASN A 313 -28.68 7.66 -0.44
N ARG A 314 -29.25 8.75 -0.96
CA ARG A 314 -29.10 9.15 -2.37
C ARG A 314 -28.27 10.43 -2.43
N TYR A 315 -27.12 10.36 -3.08
CA TYR A 315 -26.10 11.41 -3.11
C TYR A 315 -25.70 11.71 -4.56
N ASP A 316 -26.66 12.17 -5.35
CA ASP A 316 -26.44 12.66 -6.71
C ASP A 316 -26.67 14.19 -6.75
N HIS A 317 -25.82 14.92 -7.47
CA HIS A 317 -25.80 16.38 -7.59
C HIS A 317 -26.27 16.91 -8.96
N HIS A 318 -26.59 16.02 -9.91
CA HIS A 318 -26.87 16.36 -11.31
C HIS A 318 -28.22 17.08 -11.55
N GLN A 319 -29.03 17.32 -10.53
CA GLN A 319 -30.33 17.97 -10.69
C GLN A 319 -30.13 19.45 -11.04
N LYS A 320 -30.92 19.95 -12.00
CA LYS A 320 -30.92 21.38 -12.36
C LYS A 320 -31.16 22.29 -11.15
N THR A 321 -31.92 21.82 -10.17
CA THR A 321 -32.29 22.56 -8.95
C THR A 321 -31.29 22.37 -7.82
N PHE A 322 -30.27 21.52 -7.95
CA PHE A 322 -29.35 21.24 -6.87
C PHE A 322 -28.34 22.39 -6.72
N THR A 323 -28.34 22.99 -5.53
CA THR A 323 -27.53 24.17 -5.17
C THR A 323 -26.85 24.00 -3.80
N GLU A 324 -26.80 22.78 -3.28
CA GLU A 324 -26.26 22.54 -1.95
C GLU A 324 -24.74 22.72 -1.92
N THR A 325 -24.26 23.25 -0.81
CA THR A 325 -22.87 23.56 -0.49
C THR A 325 -22.58 23.02 0.91
N MET A 326 -21.30 22.92 1.30
CA MET A 326 -20.97 22.54 2.68
C MET A 326 -21.60 23.52 3.68
N LYS A 327 -21.66 24.82 3.38
CA LYS A 327 -22.32 25.84 4.21
C LYS A 327 -23.83 25.69 4.31
N SER A 328 -24.55 25.32 3.23
CA SER A 328 -26.01 25.16 3.29
C SER A 328 -26.42 23.93 4.11
N LEU A 329 -25.65 22.83 3.99
CA LEU A 329 -25.91 21.60 4.73
C LEU A 329 -25.36 21.61 6.16
N LEU A 330 -24.22 22.28 6.39
CA LEU A 330 -23.59 22.49 7.70
C LEU A 330 -23.37 23.99 7.94
N PRO A 331 -24.36 24.73 8.51
CA PRO A 331 -24.33 26.20 8.64
C PRO A 331 -23.14 26.79 9.41
N THR A 332 -22.42 25.98 10.18
CA THR A 332 -21.20 26.39 10.89
C THR A 332 -19.97 26.46 9.97
N LYS A 333 -20.07 25.98 8.73
CA LYS A 333 -18.98 25.92 7.76
C LYS A 333 -19.03 27.10 6.79
N LYS A 334 -17.87 27.47 6.25
CA LYS A 334 -17.69 28.69 5.44
C LYS A 334 -17.79 28.46 3.92
N TRP A 335 -17.60 27.22 3.46
CA TRP A 335 -17.40 26.93 2.03
C TRP A 335 -18.71 26.95 1.24
N THR A 336 -18.68 27.65 0.11
CA THR A 336 -19.83 27.89 -0.77
C THR A 336 -19.68 27.20 -2.12
N THR A 337 -18.65 26.38 -2.30
CA THR A 337 -18.50 25.54 -3.48
C THR A 337 -19.65 24.52 -3.50
N LYS A 338 -20.31 24.39 -4.66
CA LYS A 338 -21.37 23.42 -4.88
C LYS A 338 -20.78 22.01 -4.72
N LEU A 339 -21.45 21.15 -3.97
CA LEU A 339 -20.93 19.80 -3.69
C LEU A 339 -21.10 18.88 -4.92
N SER A 340 -20.12 18.02 -5.18
CA SER A 340 -20.30 16.83 -6.03
C SER A 340 -20.68 15.63 -5.17
N SER A 341 -20.76 14.42 -5.75
CA SER A 341 -21.10 13.21 -5.02
C SER A 341 -20.07 12.89 -3.92
N ALA A 342 -18.78 13.19 -4.15
CA ALA A 342 -17.74 13.12 -3.13
C ALA A 342 -17.99 14.08 -1.96
N GLY A 343 -18.24 15.36 -2.25
CA GLY A 343 -18.52 16.37 -1.24
C GLY A 343 -19.77 16.07 -0.42
N LEU A 344 -20.82 15.53 -1.06
CA LEU A 344 -22.03 15.06 -0.39
C LEU A 344 -21.74 13.90 0.58
N VAL A 345 -21.05 12.85 0.12
CA VAL A 345 -20.64 11.74 0.99
C VAL A 345 -19.74 12.24 2.12
N TYR A 346 -18.79 13.12 1.84
CA TYR A 346 -17.91 13.69 2.86
C TYR A 346 -18.66 14.58 3.86
N CYS A 347 -19.63 15.37 3.43
CA CYS A 347 -20.48 16.19 4.29
C CYS A 347 -21.25 15.32 5.32
N HIS A 348 -21.81 14.20 4.87
CA HIS A 348 -22.66 13.35 5.71
C HIS A 348 -21.91 12.29 6.50
N PHE A 349 -20.77 11.79 6.00
CA PHE A 349 -20.02 10.68 6.60
C PHE A 349 -18.57 11.00 6.92
N GLY A 350 -18.05 12.14 6.45
CA GLY A 350 -16.63 12.48 6.55
C GLY A 350 -16.14 12.59 7.98
N LYS A 351 -16.96 13.05 8.92
CA LYS A 351 -16.60 13.07 10.36
C LYS A 351 -16.41 11.66 10.92
N ASP A 352 -17.31 10.73 10.61
CA ASP A 352 -17.19 9.33 11.01
C ASP A 352 -15.95 8.66 10.40
N ILE A 353 -15.68 8.93 9.12
CA ILE A 353 -14.52 8.41 8.40
C ILE A 353 -13.23 8.95 9.01
N VAL A 354 -13.13 10.27 9.21
CA VAL A 354 -11.95 10.91 9.80
C VAL A 354 -11.76 10.43 11.24
N ALA A 355 -12.80 10.39 12.07
CA ALA A 355 -12.72 9.87 13.44
C ALA A 355 -12.20 8.42 13.48
N SER A 356 -12.72 7.56 12.61
CA SER A 356 -12.30 6.16 12.47
C SER A 356 -10.81 6.04 12.10
N ILE A 357 -10.34 6.78 11.09
CA ILE A 357 -8.93 6.76 10.65
C ILE A 357 -8.00 7.31 11.73
N LEU A 358 -8.45 8.34 12.47
CA LEU A 358 -7.66 8.97 13.51
C LEU A 358 -7.61 8.16 14.81
N ASP A 359 -8.50 7.17 14.99
CA ASP A 359 -8.77 6.50 16.27
C ASP A 359 -9.16 7.52 17.35
N LYS A 360 -10.14 8.36 17.02
CA LYS A 360 -10.65 9.46 17.85
C LYS A 360 -12.18 9.49 17.89
N GLY A 361 -12.74 10.24 18.83
CA GLY A 361 -14.19 10.45 18.91
C GLY A 361 -14.71 11.44 17.86
N LEU A 362 -16.00 11.34 17.53
CA LEU A 362 -16.69 12.23 16.59
C LEU A 362 -16.69 13.70 17.06
N THR A 363 -16.72 13.92 18.37
CA THR A 363 -16.72 15.25 18.99
C THR A 363 -15.32 15.70 19.41
N ASP A 364 -14.26 14.97 19.06
CA ASP A 364 -12.88 15.37 19.36
C ASP A 364 -12.54 16.61 18.50
N PRO A 365 -12.05 17.73 19.10
CA PRO A 365 -11.68 18.92 18.34
C PRO A 365 -10.66 18.69 17.22
N ILE A 366 -9.81 17.67 17.37
CA ILE A 366 -8.85 17.25 16.34
C ILE A 366 -9.58 16.64 15.15
N THR A 367 -10.61 15.84 15.38
CA THR A 367 -11.48 15.30 14.31
C THR A 367 -12.11 16.46 13.54
N GLU A 368 -12.64 17.47 14.23
CA GLU A 368 -13.25 18.64 13.58
C GLU A 368 -12.23 19.42 12.74
N THR A 369 -11.05 19.69 13.30
CA THR A 369 -9.99 20.45 12.62
C THR A 369 -9.48 19.71 11.39
N ILE A 370 -9.26 18.40 11.49
CA ILE A 370 -8.80 17.59 10.36
C ILE A 370 -9.90 17.42 9.32
N PHE A 371 -11.17 17.29 9.74
CA PHE A 371 -12.31 17.28 8.82
C PHE A 371 -12.31 18.55 7.95
N ASP A 372 -12.12 19.71 8.57
CA ASP A 372 -12.11 20.99 7.88
C ASP A 372 -10.93 21.14 6.93
N LYS A 373 -9.73 20.76 7.37
CA LYS A 373 -8.52 20.85 6.55
C LYS A 373 -8.55 19.87 5.36
N VAL A 374 -9.10 18.68 5.54
CA VAL A 374 -9.27 17.71 4.45
C VAL A 374 -10.33 18.18 3.46
N TYR A 375 -11.40 18.85 3.91
CA TYR A 375 -12.33 19.46 2.95
C TYR A 375 -11.65 20.57 2.14
N GLU A 376 -11.10 21.59 2.83
CA GLU A 376 -10.53 22.82 2.25
C GLU A 376 -9.35 22.56 1.29
N HIS A 377 -8.57 21.51 1.51
CA HIS A 377 -7.34 21.26 0.76
C HIS A 377 -7.34 19.93 -0.02
N PHE A 378 -8.49 19.27 -0.14
CA PHE A 378 -8.59 18.03 -0.92
C PHE A 378 -9.97 17.82 -1.54
N VAL A 379 -11.04 17.77 -0.74
CA VAL A 379 -12.38 17.45 -1.27
C VAL A 379 -12.97 18.61 -2.08
N GLU A 380 -12.77 19.86 -1.64
CA GLU A 380 -13.34 21.05 -2.32
C GLU A 380 -12.81 21.22 -3.75
N GLU A 381 -11.55 20.84 -4.03
CA GLU A 381 -11.01 20.84 -5.41
C GLU A 381 -11.80 19.87 -6.31
N ILE A 382 -12.18 18.71 -5.78
CA ILE A 382 -12.93 17.68 -6.52
C ILE A 382 -14.35 18.16 -6.77
N ASP A 383 -15.00 18.74 -5.75
CA ASP A 383 -16.31 19.38 -5.86
C ASP A 383 -16.32 20.46 -6.95
N ALA A 384 -15.33 21.35 -6.92
CA ALA A 384 -15.21 22.46 -7.87
C ALA A 384 -15.01 21.97 -9.31
N ILE A 385 -14.07 21.04 -9.53
CA ILE A 385 -13.76 20.52 -10.87
C ILE A 385 -14.99 19.84 -11.47
N ASP A 386 -15.68 19.02 -10.68
CA ASP A 386 -16.82 18.24 -11.15
C ASP A 386 -18.05 19.11 -11.45
N ASN A 387 -18.25 20.18 -10.67
CA ASN A 387 -19.29 21.17 -10.94
C ASN A 387 -18.87 22.23 -12.01
N GLY A 388 -17.72 22.07 -12.66
CA GLY A 388 -17.26 22.97 -13.72
C GLY A 388 -16.86 24.37 -13.24
N VAL A 389 -16.41 24.49 -12.00
CA VAL A 389 -15.96 25.75 -11.40
C VAL A 389 -14.47 25.96 -11.69
N ASN A 390 -14.15 27.10 -12.31
CA ASN A 390 -12.77 27.49 -12.55
C ASN A 390 -12.08 27.89 -11.24
N GLN A 391 -10.79 27.55 -11.11
CA GLN A 391 -9.99 27.91 -9.92
C GLN A 391 -9.82 29.43 -9.76
N PHE A 392 -9.86 30.19 -10.86
CA PHE A 392 -9.77 31.64 -10.88
C PHE A 392 -10.47 32.19 -12.13
N ASP A 393 -10.77 33.48 -12.09
CA ASP A 393 -11.34 34.19 -13.23
C ASP A 393 -10.29 34.45 -14.33
N GLY A 394 -10.70 34.33 -15.59
CA GLY A 394 -9.86 34.61 -16.76
C GLY A 394 -9.00 33.43 -17.24
N GLU A 395 -8.08 33.71 -18.17
CA GLU A 395 -7.28 32.68 -18.83
C GLU A 395 -6.03 32.28 -18.00
N PRO A 396 -5.81 30.98 -17.77
CA PRO A 396 -4.64 30.49 -17.04
C PRO A 396 -3.35 30.75 -17.82
N ARG A 397 -2.28 31.17 -17.11
CA ARG A 397 -0.94 31.29 -17.72
C ARG A 397 -0.36 29.94 -18.18
N TYR A 398 -0.77 28.84 -17.54
CA TYR A 398 -0.41 27.47 -17.87
C TYR A 398 -1.48 26.51 -17.35
N GLN A 399 -1.60 25.34 -17.97
CA GLN A 399 -2.56 24.30 -17.56
C GLN A 399 -1.93 23.29 -16.60
N ILE A 400 -2.67 22.90 -15.57
CA ILE A 400 -2.30 21.80 -14.67
C ILE A 400 -2.99 20.53 -15.14
N THR A 401 -2.20 19.56 -15.63
CA THR A 401 -2.72 18.30 -16.21
C THR A 401 -2.52 17.08 -15.30
N THR A 402 -2.07 17.30 -14.06
CA THR A 402 -1.67 16.26 -13.11
C THR A 402 -2.49 16.25 -11.82
N THR A 403 -3.61 17.00 -11.76
CA THR A 403 -4.56 16.97 -10.63
C THR A 403 -5.06 15.57 -10.33
N LEU A 404 -5.62 15.33 -9.14
CA LEU A 404 -6.18 14.02 -8.80
C LEU A 404 -7.29 13.62 -9.79
N SER A 405 -8.15 14.56 -10.18
CA SER A 405 -9.19 14.31 -11.19
C SER A 405 -8.61 13.94 -12.56
N ASN A 406 -7.50 14.55 -12.98
CA ASN A 406 -6.80 14.14 -14.20
C ASN A 406 -6.19 12.73 -14.07
N ARG A 407 -5.61 12.38 -12.91
CA ARG A 407 -5.04 11.05 -12.65
C ARG A 407 -6.12 9.96 -12.65
N VAL A 408 -7.30 10.26 -12.11
CA VAL A 408 -8.48 9.37 -12.18
C VAL A 408 -8.98 9.26 -13.61
N ARG A 409 -9.11 10.37 -14.34
CA ARG A 409 -9.46 10.35 -15.77
C ARG A 409 -8.52 9.42 -16.55
N ASN A 410 -7.21 9.47 -16.29
CA ASN A 410 -6.21 8.62 -16.93
C ASN A 410 -6.26 7.13 -16.50
N CYS A 411 -7.11 6.77 -15.53
CA CYS A 411 -7.39 5.37 -15.20
C CYS A 411 -8.56 4.81 -16.01
N ASN A 412 -9.38 5.63 -16.66
CA ASN A 412 -10.41 5.13 -17.58
C ASN A 412 -9.76 4.36 -18.73
N PRO A 413 -10.47 3.38 -19.31
CA PRO A 413 -10.08 2.79 -20.59
C PRO A 413 -9.84 3.86 -21.65
N ASN A 414 -8.86 3.63 -22.51
CA ASN A 414 -8.72 4.48 -23.70
C ASN A 414 -9.88 4.21 -24.66
N TRP A 415 -10.29 5.24 -25.41
CA TRP A 415 -11.40 5.14 -26.37
C TRP A 415 -11.18 4.07 -27.46
N ASN A 416 -9.92 3.69 -27.71
CA ASN A 416 -9.50 2.71 -28.70
C ASN A 416 -9.05 1.37 -28.08
N GLU A 417 -9.31 1.13 -26.80
CA GLU A 417 -9.08 -0.17 -26.16
C GLU A 417 -10.30 -1.07 -26.31
N GLU A 418 -10.18 -2.09 -27.16
CA GLU A 418 -11.21 -3.10 -27.31
C GLU A 418 -11.21 -4.06 -26.10
N ASN A 419 -12.37 -4.23 -25.45
CA ASN A 419 -12.59 -5.14 -24.31
C ASN A 419 -11.87 -4.78 -23.01
N ALA A 420 -11.65 -3.50 -22.72
CA ALA A 420 -11.16 -3.08 -21.41
C ALA A 420 -12.14 -3.44 -20.29
N ASP A 421 -11.62 -3.93 -19.16
CA ASP A 421 -12.42 -4.19 -17.97
C ASP A 421 -12.56 -2.89 -17.15
N GLU A 422 -13.71 -2.22 -17.32
CA GLU A 422 -14.02 -0.98 -16.61
C GLU A 422 -13.95 -1.12 -15.09
N MET A 423 -14.33 -2.26 -14.53
CA MET A 423 -14.28 -2.47 -13.08
C MET A 423 -12.84 -2.54 -12.58
N VAL A 424 -11.94 -3.18 -13.32
CA VAL A 424 -10.51 -3.18 -13.00
C VAL A 424 -9.94 -1.76 -13.05
N CYS A 425 -10.30 -0.97 -14.06
CA CYS A 425 -9.92 0.44 -14.17
C CYS A 425 -10.48 1.29 -13.01
N PHE A 426 -11.75 1.08 -12.64
CA PHE A 426 -12.39 1.76 -11.52
C PHE A 426 -11.70 1.44 -10.19
N LEU A 427 -11.40 0.16 -9.93
CA LEU A 427 -10.67 -0.26 -8.72
C LEU A 427 -9.25 0.30 -8.67
N LYS A 428 -8.58 0.44 -9.82
CA LYS A 428 -7.30 1.14 -9.92
C LYS A 428 -7.45 2.62 -9.55
N ALA A 429 -8.48 3.30 -10.05
CA ALA A 429 -8.78 4.68 -9.69
C ALA A 429 -9.10 4.83 -8.20
N MET A 430 -9.88 3.90 -7.63
CA MET A 430 -10.18 3.86 -6.19
C MET A 430 -8.92 3.76 -5.33
N ARG A 431 -7.92 2.98 -5.76
CA ARG A 431 -6.62 2.93 -5.08
C ARG A 431 -5.90 4.28 -5.16
N VAL A 432 -5.89 4.92 -6.33
CA VAL A 432 -5.23 6.22 -6.53
C VAL A 432 -5.82 7.31 -5.63
N VAL A 433 -7.17 7.44 -5.58
CA VAL A 433 -7.82 8.44 -4.71
C VAL A 433 -7.69 8.05 -3.23
N GLY A 434 -7.72 6.74 -2.94
CA GLY A 434 -7.64 6.22 -1.58
C GLY A 434 -6.29 6.47 -0.94
N ASP A 435 -5.20 6.18 -1.67
CA ASP A 435 -3.84 6.44 -1.21
C ASP A 435 -3.64 7.95 -0.93
N GLU A 436 -4.08 8.82 -1.84
CA GLU A 436 -3.94 10.28 -1.66
C GLU A 436 -4.79 10.80 -0.48
N PHE A 437 -6.04 10.33 -0.34
CA PHE A 437 -6.91 10.71 0.79
C PHE A 437 -6.30 10.28 2.13
N MET A 438 -5.84 9.03 2.23
CA MET A 438 -5.19 8.52 3.45
C MET A 438 -3.92 9.31 3.78
N ASP A 439 -3.11 9.63 2.78
CA ASP A 439 -1.92 10.46 2.95
C ASP A 439 -2.27 11.87 3.45
N ARG A 440 -3.34 12.50 2.94
CA ARG A 440 -3.80 13.82 3.43
C ARG A 440 -4.23 13.75 4.89
N VAL A 441 -5.13 12.84 5.25
CA VAL A 441 -5.63 12.71 6.64
C VAL A 441 -4.47 12.43 7.61
N LEU A 442 -3.58 11.50 7.25
CA LEU A 442 -2.44 11.13 8.08
C LEU A 442 -1.36 12.22 8.13
N TYR A 443 -1.16 12.99 7.06
CA TYR A 443 -0.30 14.18 7.07
C TYR A 443 -0.80 15.20 8.08
N TYR A 444 -2.11 15.50 8.09
CA TYR A 444 -2.68 16.44 9.04
C TYR A 444 -2.49 15.98 10.49
N LYS A 445 -2.69 14.68 10.75
CA LYS A 445 -2.45 14.08 12.07
C LYS A 445 -0.99 14.12 12.50
N LYS A 446 -0.08 13.66 11.63
CA LYS A 446 1.31 13.30 12.01
C LYS A 446 2.31 14.43 11.84
N ALA A 447 2.06 15.38 10.94
CA ALA A 447 3.02 16.42 10.59
C ALA A 447 2.47 17.83 10.78
N TRP A 448 1.28 18.12 10.25
CA TRP A 448 0.72 19.48 10.31
C TRP A 448 0.25 19.84 11.72
N LEU A 449 -0.55 19.01 12.39
CA LEU A 449 -1.11 19.33 13.70
C LEU A 449 -0.03 19.52 14.79
N PRO A 450 1.00 18.65 14.91
CA PRO A 450 2.06 18.85 15.88
C PRO A 450 2.88 20.13 15.65
N ALA A 451 2.90 20.65 14.42
CA ALA A 451 3.60 21.89 14.11
C ALA A 451 2.94 23.12 14.73
N ARG A 452 1.63 23.08 15.06
CA ARG A 452 0.90 24.23 15.59
C ARG A 452 1.57 24.80 16.85
N GLN A 453 1.89 23.95 17.82
CA GLN A 453 2.49 24.41 19.08
C GLN A 453 3.88 25.03 18.85
N LEU A 454 4.66 24.46 17.93
CA LEU A 454 5.98 25.02 17.58
C LEU A 454 5.87 26.43 17.01
N VAL A 455 4.81 26.70 16.23
CA VAL A 455 4.54 28.03 15.66
C VAL A 455 4.02 28.98 16.74
N VAL A 456 3.10 28.54 17.60
CA VAL A 456 2.64 29.33 18.77
C VAL A 456 3.83 29.76 19.62
N ASP A 457 4.69 28.83 20.02
CA ASP A 457 5.87 29.10 20.85
C ASP A 457 6.83 30.09 20.17
N ALA A 458 7.02 29.96 18.85
CA ALA A 458 7.88 30.86 18.08
C ALA A 458 7.30 32.27 17.98
N ILE A 459 5.98 32.41 17.82
CA ILE A 459 5.29 33.70 17.78
C ILE A 459 5.34 34.37 19.15
N GLU A 460 5.13 33.63 20.25
CA GLU A 460 5.19 34.19 21.61
C GLU A 460 6.59 34.72 21.94
N LYS A 461 7.64 33.97 21.57
CA LYS A 461 9.05 34.34 21.80
C LYS A 461 9.61 35.34 20.78
N ARG A 462 8.83 35.78 19.80
CA ARG A 462 9.34 36.60 18.69
C ARG A 462 9.98 37.92 19.16
N LYS A 463 9.44 38.55 20.21
CA LYS A 463 9.98 39.80 20.77
C LYS A 463 11.28 39.60 21.55
N GLU A 464 11.48 38.41 22.11
CA GLU A 464 12.75 38.00 22.73
C GLU A 464 13.79 37.67 21.66
N THR A 465 13.34 37.08 20.55
CA THR A 465 14.17 36.74 19.38
C THR A 465 14.68 37.98 18.66
N ASP A 466 13.78 38.93 18.38
CA ASP A 466 14.10 40.21 17.79
C ASP A 466 13.15 41.30 18.32
N PRO A 467 13.65 42.44 18.84
CA PRO A 467 12.81 43.49 19.40
C PRO A 467 11.75 44.06 18.46
N SER A 468 11.92 43.94 17.14
CA SER A 468 10.89 44.34 16.16
C SER A 468 9.59 43.54 16.31
N GLY A 469 9.69 42.28 16.77
CA GLY A 469 8.61 41.31 16.74
C GLY A 469 8.20 40.85 15.33
N GLU A 470 8.96 41.21 14.30
CA GLU A 470 8.71 40.87 12.88
C GLU A 470 9.47 39.60 12.42
N ILE A 471 10.30 39.02 13.29
CA ILE A 471 11.07 37.80 13.03
C ILE A 471 10.70 36.73 14.05
N MET A 472 10.38 35.53 13.60
CA MET A 472 10.23 34.36 14.47
C MET A 472 11.23 33.26 14.12
N VAL A 473 11.60 32.44 15.11
CA VAL A 473 12.55 31.34 14.96
C VAL A 473 11.88 30.02 15.36
N LEU A 474 11.93 29.03 14.46
CA LEU A 474 11.47 27.68 14.75
C LEU A 474 12.63 26.85 15.31
N SER A 475 12.49 26.43 16.57
CA SER A 475 13.54 25.72 17.32
C SER A 475 13.81 24.30 16.84
N SER A 476 12.85 23.66 16.18
CA SER A 476 12.91 22.24 15.79
C SER A 476 13.17 22.05 14.28
N GLY A 477 13.68 23.06 13.60
CA GLY A 477 13.87 23.07 12.15
C GLY A 477 12.60 23.41 11.36
N GLY A 478 12.65 23.17 10.05
CA GLY A 478 11.55 23.50 9.15
C GLY A 478 10.33 22.60 9.37
N CYS A 479 9.25 23.15 9.92
CA CYS A 479 7.93 22.49 10.04
C CYS A 479 6.88 23.14 9.12
N PRO A 480 5.69 22.53 8.94
CA PRO A 480 4.56 23.16 8.25
C PRO A 480 4.02 24.41 8.97
N TRP A 481 4.71 25.54 8.86
CA TRP A 481 4.41 26.73 9.67
C TRP A 481 3.41 27.71 9.04
N ARG A 482 3.26 27.70 7.71
CA ARG A 482 2.54 28.75 6.97
C ARG A 482 1.10 28.89 7.43
N ASP A 483 0.29 27.84 7.28
CA ASP A 483 -1.14 27.90 7.60
C ASP A 483 -1.35 28.31 9.07
N HIS A 484 -0.60 27.70 10.00
CA HIS A 484 -0.66 28.05 11.41
C HIS A 484 -0.31 29.50 11.69
N LEU A 485 0.72 30.04 11.04
CA LEU A 485 1.10 31.44 11.22
C LEU A 485 -0.05 32.37 10.83
N PHE A 486 -0.66 32.15 9.66
CA PHE A 486 -1.78 32.99 9.21
C PHE A 486 -3.00 32.87 10.13
N ASP A 487 -3.35 31.63 10.54
CA ASP A 487 -4.46 31.39 11.47
C ASP A 487 -4.21 32.10 12.81
N ILE A 488 -3.02 31.94 13.40
CA ILE A 488 -2.66 32.53 14.70
C ILE A 488 -2.56 34.06 14.64
N GLU A 489 -1.97 34.62 13.57
CA GLU A 489 -1.90 36.08 13.41
C GLU A 489 -3.29 36.71 13.37
N GLN A 490 -4.26 36.04 12.73
CA GLN A 490 -5.65 36.48 12.71
C GLN A 490 -6.34 36.27 14.06
N GLU A 491 -6.17 35.11 14.70
CA GLU A 491 -6.76 34.78 16.00
C GLU A 491 -6.31 35.73 17.13
N GLN A 492 -5.04 36.17 17.09
CA GLN A 492 -4.41 36.95 18.16
C GLN A 492 -4.13 38.41 17.80
N ASP A 493 -4.59 38.88 16.63
CA ASP A 493 -4.39 40.25 16.13
C ASP A 493 -2.91 40.72 16.19
N ILE A 494 -2.02 39.88 15.68
CA ILE A 494 -0.57 40.07 15.80
C ILE A 494 -0.12 41.29 14.98
N THR A 495 0.32 42.33 15.70
CA THR A 495 0.91 43.55 15.13
C THR A 495 2.27 43.86 15.79
N PRO A 496 3.33 44.21 15.03
CA PRO A 496 3.42 44.15 13.56
C PRO A 496 3.39 42.71 13.04
N SER A 497 3.02 42.56 11.76
CA SER A 497 2.96 41.25 11.10
C SER A 497 4.36 40.67 10.86
N ILE A 498 4.50 39.35 11.03
CA ILE A 498 5.78 38.66 10.91
C ILE A 498 6.23 38.66 9.44
N LYS A 499 7.50 39.01 9.20
CA LYS A 499 8.11 39.11 7.86
C LYS A 499 9.02 37.93 7.55
N TYR A 500 9.71 37.40 8.57
CA TYR A 500 10.68 36.33 8.40
C TYR A 500 10.48 35.20 9.39
N VAL A 501 10.68 33.98 8.88
CA VAL A 501 10.76 32.74 9.65
C VAL A 501 12.16 32.17 9.48
N ILE A 502 12.85 31.98 10.59
CA ILE A 502 14.21 31.44 10.62
C ILE A 502 14.20 30.04 11.23
N TYR A 503 14.90 29.10 10.59
CA TYR A 503 14.94 27.70 11.03
C TYR A 503 16.16 26.97 10.47
N SER A 504 16.59 25.91 11.14
CA SER A 504 17.64 25.03 10.63
C SER A 504 17.10 24.03 9.60
N ASP A 505 17.87 23.75 8.55
CA ASP A 505 17.63 22.66 7.63
C ASP A 505 18.30 21.35 8.07
N ASN A 506 18.01 20.27 7.35
CA ASN A 506 18.52 18.93 7.69
C ASN A 506 20.04 18.80 7.56
N ASN A 507 20.73 19.77 6.95
CA ASN A 507 22.18 19.79 6.82
C ASN A 507 22.84 20.65 7.91
N GLY A 508 22.08 21.13 8.89
CA GLY A 508 22.57 22.00 9.96
C GLY A 508 22.80 23.45 9.53
N ASN A 509 22.41 23.82 8.32
CA ASN A 509 22.45 25.21 7.88
C ASN A 509 21.17 25.93 8.28
N TRP A 510 21.20 27.26 8.26
CA TRP A 510 20.09 28.10 8.66
C TRP A 510 19.43 28.77 7.47
N ARG A 511 18.11 28.81 7.49
CA ARG A 511 17.26 29.43 6.48
C ARG A 511 16.64 30.69 7.05
N VAL A 512 16.59 31.72 6.21
CA VAL A 512 15.74 32.90 6.41
C VAL A 512 14.70 32.88 5.30
N GLN A 513 13.45 32.63 5.67
CA GLN A 513 12.35 32.51 4.72
C GLN A 513 11.35 33.64 4.91
N CYS A 514 10.96 34.27 3.81
CA CYS A 514 9.98 35.36 3.83
C CYS A 514 8.57 34.81 4.04
N VAL A 515 7.74 35.55 4.75
CA VAL A 515 6.31 35.28 4.87
C VAL A 515 5.58 35.91 3.66
N PRO A 516 4.76 35.14 2.92
CA PRO A 516 4.00 35.70 1.80
C PRO A 516 2.89 36.65 2.28
N VAL A 517 2.37 37.50 1.39
CA VAL A 517 1.25 38.41 1.73
C VAL A 517 -0.05 37.66 2.02
N ARG A 518 -0.23 36.48 1.42
CA ARG A 518 -1.32 35.53 1.68
C ARG A 518 -0.88 34.11 1.31
N ILE A 519 -1.57 33.10 1.83
CA ILE A 519 -1.35 31.69 1.45
C ILE A 519 -1.47 31.55 -0.08
N GLY A 520 -0.54 30.82 -0.68
CA GLY A 520 -0.47 30.61 -2.14
C GLY A 520 0.11 31.78 -2.96
N SER A 521 0.40 32.94 -2.35
CA SER A 521 1.03 34.06 -3.07
C SER A 521 2.54 33.89 -3.22
N PHE A 522 3.07 34.31 -4.37
CA PHE A 522 4.52 34.46 -4.59
C PHE A 522 5.05 35.83 -4.13
N GLU A 523 4.16 36.77 -3.80
CA GLU A 523 4.52 38.08 -3.25
C GLU A 523 4.79 37.96 -1.75
N ASN A 524 5.96 38.46 -1.33
CA ASN A 524 6.42 38.43 0.06
C ASN A 524 6.01 39.71 0.78
N ARG A 525 5.75 39.63 2.10
CA ARG A 525 5.59 40.81 2.96
C ARG A 525 6.84 41.67 2.97
N LEU A 526 8.02 41.04 2.91
CA LEU A 526 9.31 41.70 2.71
C LEU A 526 10.31 40.70 2.11
N SER A 527 10.64 40.85 0.83
CA SER A 527 11.70 40.06 0.18
C SER A 527 13.09 40.43 0.71
N LEU A 528 14.03 39.49 0.70
CA LEU A 528 15.45 39.78 0.95
C LEU A 528 15.99 40.79 -0.06
N LEU A 529 17.00 41.57 0.36
CA LEU A 529 17.57 42.69 -0.41
C LEU A 529 17.82 42.33 -1.88
N SER A 530 17.38 43.21 -2.78
CA SER A 530 17.47 43.02 -4.23
C SER A 530 18.89 42.76 -4.71
N GLU A 531 19.88 43.42 -4.10
CA GLU A 531 21.29 43.24 -4.41
C GLU A 531 21.82 41.83 -4.07
N TRP A 532 21.19 41.13 -3.12
CA TRP A 532 21.57 39.75 -2.76
C TRP A 532 20.93 38.70 -3.66
N GLN A 533 19.84 39.03 -4.34
CA GLN A 533 19.02 38.06 -5.08
C GLN A 533 19.82 37.36 -6.18
N GLY A 534 19.87 36.02 -6.13
CA GLY A 534 20.63 35.20 -7.08
C GLY A 534 22.12 35.07 -6.78
N VAL A 535 22.64 35.76 -5.76
CA VAL A 535 24.05 35.70 -5.35
C VAL A 535 24.25 34.54 -4.36
N ARG A 536 25.45 33.93 -4.40
CA ARG A 536 25.77 32.71 -3.64
C ARG A 536 27.13 32.78 -2.94
N ASP A 537 27.27 31.94 -1.93
CA ASP A 537 28.53 31.56 -1.27
C ASP A 537 29.40 32.78 -0.86
N ASP A 538 30.71 32.72 -1.13
CA ASP A 538 31.66 33.77 -0.76
C ASP A 538 31.36 35.11 -1.42
N ALA A 539 30.79 35.11 -2.63
CA ALA A 539 30.39 36.34 -3.30
C ALA A 539 29.27 37.05 -2.53
N LEU A 540 28.27 36.30 -2.07
CA LEU A 540 27.22 36.83 -1.21
C LEU A 540 27.77 37.25 0.16
N SER A 541 28.70 36.49 0.72
CA SER A 541 29.32 36.84 2.01
C SER A 541 30.08 38.16 1.93
N LYS A 542 30.85 38.38 0.85
CA LYS A 542 31.56 39.64 0.58
C LYS A 542 30.59 40.80 0.34
N LEU A 543 29.56 40.58 -0.47
CA LEU A 543 28.58 41.59 -0.83
C LEU A 543 27.75 42.06 0.37
N SER A 544 27.20 41.10 1.13
CA SER A 544 26.37 41.39 2.30
C SER A 544 27.17 41.83 3.52
N GLY A 545 28.49 41.55 3.54
CA GLY A 545 29.32 41.67 4.73
C GLY A 545 28.90 40.72 5.85
N ILE A 546 28.22 39.61 5.54
CA ILE A 546 27.77 38.58 6.49
C ILE A 546 28.55 37.30 6.18
N PRO A 547 29.35 36.77 7.12
CA PRO A 547 30.11 35.55 6.86
C PRO A 547 29.20 34.32 6.73
N GLY A 548 29.66 33.33 5.97
CA GLY A 548 29.01 32.02 5.88
C GLY A 548 27.71 32.00 5.10
N CYS A 549 27.44 33.00 4.25
CA CYS A 549 26.29 32.98 3.36
C CYS A 549 26.39 31.83 2.36
N ILE A 550 25.25 31.20 2.05
CA ILE A 550 25.13 30.07 1.11
C ILE A 550 24.46 30.55 -0.17
N PHE A 551 23.27 31.17 -0.07
CA PHE A 551 22.59 31.77 -1.21
C PHE A 551 21.45 32.70 -0.79
N VAL A 552 20.98 33.51 -1.73
CA VAL A 552 19.62 34.09 -1.73
C VAL A 552 18.95 33.74 -3.06
N HIS A 553 17.70 33.28 -3.02
CA HIS A 553 16.95 32.95 -4.23
C HIS A 553 16.82 34.19 -5.13
N ALA A 554 16.73 33.99 -6.45
CA ALA A 554 16.66 35.08 -7.43
C ALA A 554 15.44 36.01 -7.27
N SER A 555 14.39 35.57 -6.58
CA SER A 555 13.23 36.41 -6.22
C SER A 555 13.23 36.90 -4.76
N GLY A 556 14.30 36.60 -4.01
CA GLY A 556 14.48 37.06 -2.63
C GLY A 556 13.61 36.39 -1.57
N PHE A 557 12.78 35.39 -1.91
CA PHE A 557 11.85 34.78 -0.93
C PHE A 557 12.53 33.92 0.15
N ILE A 558 13.76 33.45 -0.09
CA ILE A 558 14.51 32.63 0.86
C ILE A 558 16.01 32.84 0.70
N GLY A 559 16.72 32.82 1.83
CA GLY A 559 18.17 32.82 1.93
C GLY A 559 18.69 31.70 2.82
N GLY A 560 19.99 31.45 2.74
CA GLY A 560 20.68 30.46 3.57
C GLY A 560 22.02 30.96 4.09
N ASN A 561 22.32 30.62 5.35
CA ASN A 561 23.61 30.86 5.99
C ASN A 561 24.04 29.60 6.76
N LYS A 562 25.35 29.41 6.97
CA LYS A 562 25.89 28.31 7.79
C LYS A 562 25.56 28.45 9.28
N THR A 563 25.24 29.66 9.74
CA THR A 563 25.05 29.99 11.16
C THR A 563 23.69 30.64 11.41
N TYR A 564 23.18 30.48 12.63
CA TYR A 564 21.96 31.13 13.10
C TYR A 564 22.11 32.66 13.05
N GLU A 565 23.22 33.15 13.57
CA GLU A 565 23.55 34.57 13.68
C GLU A 565 23.60 35.21 12.29
N GLY A 566 24.20 34.51 11.32
CA GLY A 566 24.25 34.99 9.94
C GLY A 566 22.86 35.05 9.29
N ALA A 567 21.99 34.07 9.52
CA ALA A 567 20.62 34.10 9.00
C ALA A 567 19.77 35.22 9.66
N MET A 568 19.93 35.43 10.97
CA MET A 568 19.33 36.56 11.70
C MET A 568 19.80 37.91 11.15
N GLU A 569 21.10 38.05 10.90
CA GLU A 569 21.68 39.29 10.37
C GLU A 569 21.18 39.58 8.94
N MET A 570 20.97 38.54 8.12
CA MET A 570 20.37 38.71 6.79
C MET A 570 18.97 39.33 6.88
N ALA A 571 18.12 38.83 7.79
CA ALA A 571 16.80 39.39 8.03
C ALA A 571 16.88 40.83 8.54
N ARG A 572 17.70 41.07 9.57
CA ARG A 572 17.85 42.40 10.20
C ARG A 572 18.36 43.47 9.25
N LYS A 573 19.40 43.19 8.44
CA LYS A 573 19.88 44.16 7.45
C LYS A 573 18.82 44.49 6.40
N THR A 574 18.01 43.51 6.01
CA THR A 574 16.90 43.76 5.09
C THR A 574 15.83 44.65 5.72
N MET A 575 15.44 44.40 6.98
CA MET A 575 14.48 45.27 7.69
C MET A 575 15.02 46.69 7.89
N LYS A 576 16.32 46.83 8.21
CA LYS A 576 16.96 48.13 8.37
C LYS A 576 16.97 48.94 7.08
N ASP A 577 17.25 48.32 5.94
CA ASP A 577 17.19 48.98 4.62
C ASP A 577 15.76 49.45 4.30
N ARG A 578 14.74 48.60 4.56
CA ARG A 578 13.32 49.00 4.46
C ARG A 578 13.05 50.24 5.30
N ASP A 579 13.43 50.24 6.57
CA ASP A 579 13.15 51.34 7.49
C ASP A 579 13.84 52.62 7.05
N SER A 580 15.08 52.53 6.56
CA SER A 580 15.83 53.67 6.03
C SER A 580 15.25 54.29 4.76
N LYS A 581 14.46 53.51 3.99
CA LYS A 581 13.74 53.98 2.81
C LYS A 581 12.36 54.55 3.15
N ALA A 582 11.84 54.23 4.33
CA ALA A 582 10.54 54.70 4.81
C ALA A 582 10.64 56.00 5.62
N SER A 583 11.80 56.25 6.25
CA SER A 583 12.19 57.53 6.88
C SER A 583 12.65 58.55 5.85
#